data_AF-A0A9D4DNQ6-F1
#
_entry.id   AF-A0A9D4DNQ6-F1
#
_cell.length_a   1.000
_cell.length_b   1.000
_cell.length_c   1.000
_cell.angle_alpha   90.00
_cell.angle_beta   90.00
_cell.angle_gamma   90.00
#
_symmetry.space_group_name_H-M   'P 1'
#
loop_
_entity.id
_entity.type
_entity.pdbx_description
1 polymer ?
#
loop_
_entity_poly.entity_id
_entity_poly.type
_entity_poly.pdbx_seq_one_letter_code
_entity_poly.pdbx_strand_id
1 'polypeptide(L)'
;MIREWTIMKNLLRYKKTGINCHDLYCELLQTQPADIQNILTLVNIMVSISPSTAECERQFSAMNFIKNSRRYHMNQDTLEALMRVHADGPPLHEYKAEEAIHHWMDCGHGTTSPLRPQENECY
;
A
#
# COMPACT_ATOMS: atom_id res chain seq x y z
N MET A 1 32.56 -6.64 12.94
CA MET A 1 31.88 -7.68 12.14
C MET A 1 32.01 -9.10 12.69
N ILE A 2 33.18 -9.78 12.69
CA ILE A 2 33.28 -11.20 13.14
C ILE A 2 32.98 -11.39 14.64
N ARG A 3 33.41 -10.45 15.49
CA ARG A 3 33.14 -10.46 16.94
C ARG A 3 31.65 -10.24 17.24
N GLU A 4 31.05 -9.20 16.66
CA GLU A 4 29.62 -8.88 16.77
C GLU A 4 28.76 -10.08 16.31
N TRP A 5 29.13 -10.71 15.18
CA TRP A 5 28.46 -11.91 14.68
C TRP A 5 28.55 -13.10 15.64
N THR A 6 29.67 -13.26 16.32
CA THR A 6 29.86 -14.33 17.30
C THR A 6 29.01 -14.08 18.55
N ILE A 7 28.93 -12.84 19.02
CA ILE A 7 28.07 -12.42 20.13
C ILE A 7 26.60 -12.67 19.78
N MET A 8 26.15 -12.22 18.60
CA MET A 8 24.80 -12.47 18.10
C MET A 8 24.49 -13.97 18.04
N LYS A 9 25.39 -14.80 17.47
CA LYS A 9 25.17 -16.25 17.40
C LYS A 9 25.04 -16.90 18.79
N ASN A 10 25.81 -16.43 19.77
CA ASN A 10 25.71 -16.92 21.15
C ASN A 10 24.38 -16.52 21.78
N LEU A 11 23.93 -15.28 21.59
CA LEU A 11 22.62 -14.80 22.03
C LEU A 11 21.47 -15.57 21.37
N LEU A 12 21.54 -15.78 20.06
CA LEU A 12 20.57 -16.56 19.31
C LEU A 12 20.54 -18.02 19.79
N ARG A 13 21.70 -18.66 19.99
CA ARG A 13 21.76 -20.04 20.52
C ARG A 13 21.16 -20.15 21.91
N TYR A 14 21.39 -19.17 22.77
CA TYR A 14 20.82 -19.12 24.12
C TYR A 14 19.29 -18.94 24.10
N LYS A 15 18.77 -18.09 23.22
CA LYS A 15 17.33 -17.76 23.15
C LYS A 15 16.50 -18.66 22.22
N LYS A 16 17.12 -19.45 21.34
CA LYS A 16 16.42 -20.26 20.30
C LYS A 16 15.70 -21.51 20.83
N THR A 17 15.59 -21.71 22.14
CA THR A 17 14.72 -22.73 22.72
C THR A 17 13.25 -22.29 22.65
N GLY A 18 12.63 -22.42 21.47
CA GLY A 18 11.17 -22.41 21.30
C GLY A 18 10.52 -21.13 20.75
N ILE A 19 11.28 -20.06 20.50
CA ILE A 19 10.74 -18.76 20.04
C ILE A 19 10.81 -18.64 18.50
N ASN A 20 9.80 -18.01 17.89
CA ASN A 20 9.80 -17.69 16.46
C ASN A 20 10.97 -16.75 16.13
N CYS A 21 11.58 -16.92 14.94
CA CYS A 21 12.68 -16.07 14.50
C CYS A 21 12.30 -14.58 14.50
N HIS A 22 11.08 -14.23 14.08
CA HIS A 22 10.60 -12.86 14.04
C HIS A 22 10.57 -12.22 15.44
N ASP A 23 9.95 -12.90 16.40
CA ASP A 23 9.83 -12.40 17.77
C ASP A 23 11.20 -12.22 18.44
N LEU A 24 12.13 -13.12 18.13
CA LEU A 24 13.51 -13.02 18.58
C LEU A 24 14.23 -11.79 18.00
N TYR A 25 14.01 -11.46 16.73
CA TYR A 25 14.57 -10.24 16.13
C TYR A 25 13.93 -8.98 16.72
N CYS A 26 12.62 -8.96 16.97
CA CYS A 26 11.94 -7.85 17.63
C CYS A 26 12.49 -7.61 19.05
N GLU A 27 12.70 -8.66 19.84
CA GLU A 27 13.27 -8.55 21.18
C GLU A 27 14.72 -8.03 21.16
N LEU A 28 15.52 -8.47 20.18
CA LEU A 28 16.89 -7.98 20.00
C LEU A 28 16.93 -6.50 19.60
N LEU A 29 15.99 -6.06 18.76
CA LEU A 29 15.82 -4.65 18.40
C LEU A 29 15.41 -3.80 19.60
N GLN A 30 14.57 -4.32 20.49
CA GLN A 30 14.14 -3.63 21.72
C GLN A 30 15.27 -3.52 22.77
N THR A 31 16.10 -4.57 22.89
CA THR A 31 17.19 -4.60 23.88
C THR A 31 18.37 -3.72 23.47
N GLN A 32 18.52 -3.46 22.16
CA GLN A 32 19.57 -2.64 21.53
C GLN A 32 20.99 -2.71 22.16
N PRO A 33 21.59 -3.90 22.30
CA PRO A 33 22.95 -4.03 22.85
C PRO A 33 24.00 -3.29 22.00
N ALA A 34 24.83 -2.49 22.67
CA ALA A 34 25.88 -1.68 22.05
C ALA A 34 26.91 -2.51 21.27
N ASP A 35 27.13 -3.76 21.67
CA ASP A 35 28.14 -4.66 21.10
C ASP A 35 27.76 -5.25 19.72
N ILE A 36 26.55 -5.01 19.22
CA ILE A 36 26.08 -5.51 17.91
C ILE A 36 25.30 -4.46 17.10
N GLN A 37 25.52 -3.17 17.34
CA GLN A 37 24.76 -2.07 16.71
C GLN A 37 24.70 -2.15 15.18
N ASN A 38 25.82 -2.45 14.50
CA ASN A 38 25.85 -2.55 13.05
C ASN A 38 24.94 -3.66 12.50
N ILE A 39 24.89 -4.79 13.20
CA ILE A 39 24.06 -5.93 12.82
C ILE A 39 22.60 -5.66 13.17
N LEU A 40 22.31 -4.97 14.27
CA LEU A 40 20.96 -4.55 14.63
C LEU A 40 20.37 -3.57 13.61
N THR A 41 21.15 -2.62 13.11
CA THR A 41 20.72 -1.72 12.03
C THR A 41 20.33 -2.51 10.78
N LEU A 42 21.12 -3.52 10.41
CA LEU A 42 20.79 -4.39 9.29
C LEU A 42 19.51 -5.20 9.53
N VAL A 43 19.35 -5.78 10.72
CA VAL A 43 18.13 -6.51 11.10
C VAL A 43 16.91 -5.59 11.06
N ASN A 44 17.04 -4.36 11.56
CA ASN A 44 15.96 -3.37 11.53
C ASN A 44 15.51 -3.06 10.10
N ILE A 45 16.48 -2.87 9.19
CA ILE A 45 16.21 -2.66 7.77
C ILE A 45 15.51 -3.88 7.17
N MET A 46 15.99 -5.10 7.43
CA MET A 46 15.37 -6.33 6.91
C MET A 46 13.93 -6.55 7.41
N VAL A 47 13.69 -6.29 8.70
CA VAL A 47 12.36 -6.39 9.30
C VAL A 47 11.43 -5.30 8.79
N SER A 48 11.95 -4.11 8.46
CA SER A 48 11.16 -3.03 7.86
C SER A 48 10.87 -3.24 6.37
N ILE A 49 11.83 -3.80 5.61
CA ILE A 49 11.66 -4.04 4.17
C ILE A 49 10.61 -5.13 3.92
N SER A 50 10.58 -6.19 4.72
CA SER A 50 9.66 -7.32 4.55
C SER A 50 8.15 -6.91 4.49
N PRO A 51 7.60 -6.16 5.45
CA PRO A 51 6.23 -5.64 5.38
C PRO A 51 6.06 -4.66 4.21
N SER A 52 7.04 -3.78 3.96
CA SER A 52 6.99 -2.85 2.82
C SER A 52 6.93 -3.58 1.47
N THR A 53 7.66 -4.70 1.30
CA THR A 53 7.60 -5.49 0.05
C THR A 53 6.22 -6.12 -0.16
N ALA A 54 5.59 -6.62 0.91
CA ALA A 54 4.23 -7.17 0.83
C ALA A 54 3.17 -6.08 0.56
N GLU A 55 3.37 -4.86 1.05
CA GLU A 55 2.53 -3.71 0.72
C GLU A 55 2.71 -3.27 -0.74
N CYS A 56 3.95 -3.19 -1.22
CA CYS A 56 4.26 -2.91 -2.62
C CYS A 56 3.62 -3.92 -3.56
N GLU A 57 3.74 -5.23 -3.28
CA GLU A 57 3.10 -6.28 -4.09
C GLU A 57 1.57 -6.14 -4.15
N ARG A 58 0.94 -5.80 -3.02
CA ARG A 58 -0.50 -5.51 -2.96
C ARG A 58 -0.86 -4.28 -3.80
N GLN A 59 -0.07 -3.21 -3.72
CA GLN A 59 -0.26 -2.02 -4.54
C GLN A 59 -0.05 -2.29 -6.03
N PHE A 60 0.94 -3.09 -6.42
CA PHE A 60 1.12 -3.50 -7.82
C PHE A 60 -0.03 -4.36 -8.34
N SER A 61 -0.58 -5.24 -7.49
CA SER A 61 -1.79 -6.00 -7.82
C SER A 61 -3.00 -5.07 -8.03
N ALA A 62 -3.19 -4.09 -7.14
CA ALA A 62 -4.23 -3.07 -7.29
C ALA A 62 -4.01 -2.21 -8.56
N MET A 63 -2.77 -1.87 -8.87
CA MET A 63 -2.41 -1.16 -10.10
C MET A 63 -2.76 -1.98 -11.34
N ASN A 64 -2.49 -3.28 -11.34
CA ASN A 64 -2.88 -4.18 -12.43
C ASN A 64 -4.41 -4.29 -12.59
N PHE A 65 -5.16 -4.23 -11.48
CA PHE A 65 -6.62 -4.17 -11.51
C PHE A 65 -7.14 -2.86 -12.12
N ILE A 66 -6.57 -1.71 -11.71
CA ILE A 66 -6.95 -0.38 -12.22
C ILE A 66 -6.57 -0.24 -13.70
N LYS A 67 -5.37 -0.73 -14.07
CA LYS A 67 -4.82 -0.79 -15.43
C LYS A 67 -5.17 -2.12 -16.11
N ASN A 68 -6.45 -2.46 -16.13
CA ASN A 68 -6.98 -3.55 -16.95
C ASN A 68 -6.64 -3.31 -18.44
N SER A 69 -6.39 -4.38 -19.20
CA SER A 69 -5.96 -4.37 -20.62
C SER A 69 -6.77 -3.49 -21.57
N ARG A 70 -8.03 -3.15 -21.22
CA ARG A 70 -8.94 -2.28 -21.99
C ARG A 70 -8.71 -0.77 -21.75
N ARG A 71 -7.89 -0.39 -20.76
CA ARG A 71 -7.58 1.00 -20.35
C ARG A 71 -6.12 1.40 -20.65
N TYR A 72 -5.58 0.95 -21.78
CA TYR A 72 -4.16 1.13 -22.13
C TYR A 72 -3.71 2.59 -22.30
N HIS A 73 -4.65 3.53 -22.49
CA HIS A 73 -4.41 4.97 -22.67
C HIS A 73 -4.78 5.82 -21.45
N MET A 74 -4.66 5.28 -20.24
CA MET A 74 -4.84 6.07 -19.03
C MET A 74 -3.58 6.90 -18.76
N ASN A 75 -3.73 8.21 -18.59
CA ASN A 75 -2.63 9.09 -18.22
C ASN A 75 -2.07 8.69 -16.85
N GLN A 76 -0.75 8.87 -16.68
CA GLN A 76 -0.06 8.53 -15.45
C GLN A 76 -0.63 9.28 -14.24
N ASP A 77 -0.98 10.55 -14.41
CA ASP A 77 -1.58 11.37 -13.35
C ASP A 77 -2.94 10.82 -12.88
N THR A 78 -3.75 10.34 -13.82
CA THR A 78 -5.04 9.70 -13.51
C THR A 78 -4.85 8.37 -12.81
N LEU A 79 -3.83 7.59 -13.20
CA LEU A 79 -3.50 6.34 -12.54
C LEU A 79 -3.02 6.56 -11.11
N GLU A 80 -2.15 7.55 -10.87
CA GLU A 80 -1.69 7.92 -9.54
C GLU A 80 -2.86 8.37 -8.65
N ALA A 81 -3.76 9.21 -9.19
CA ALA A 81 -4.94 9.66 -8.46
C ALA A 81 -5.85 8.47 -8.07
N LEU A 82 -6.09 7.52 -8.98
CA LEU A 82 -6.88 6.32 -8.70
C LEU A 82 -6.19 5.39 -7.70
N MET A 83 -4.86 5.24 -7.78
CA MET A 83 -4.08 4.48 -6.81
C MET A 83 -4.15 5.12 -5.41
N ARG A 84 -4.10 6.46 -5.31
CA ARG A 84 -4.25 7.19 -4.05
C ARG A 84 -5.65 7.02 -3.46
N VAL A 85 -6.70 7.13 -4.28
CA VAL A 85 -8.07 6.87 -3.84
C VAL A 85 -8.25 5.40 -3.41
N HIS A 86 -7.59 4.45 -4.06
CA HIS A 86 -7.65 3.05 -3.67
C HIS A 86 -6.90 2.75 -2.36
N ALA A 87 -5.79 3.44 -2.09
CA ALA A 87 -4.98 3.24 -0.90
C ALA A 87 -5.54 3.97 0.33
N ASP A 88 -5.93 5.24 0.15
CA ASP A 88 -6.27 6.16 1.25
C ASP A 88 -7.77 6.55 1.27
N GLY A 89 -8.56 6.04 0.32
CA GLY A 89 -9.96 6.39 0.20
C GLY A 89 -10.83 5.80 1.32
N PRO A 90 -11.93 6.49 1.69
CA PRO A 90 -12.87 5.98 2.65
C PRO A 90 -13.51 4.68 2.14
N PRO A 91 -13.89 3.76 3.04
CA PRO A 91 -14.60 2.55 2.64
C PRO A 91 -15.93 2.93 1.97
N LEU A 92 -16.38 2.11 1.01
CA LEU A 92 -17.53 2.44 0.13
C LEU A 92 -18.81 2.83 0.88
N HIS A 93 -19.01 2.31 2.09
CA HIS A 93 -20.20 2.60 2.92
C HIS A 93 -20.18 4.00 3.56
N GLU A 94 -19.01 4.61 3.71
CA GLU A 94 -18.82 5.95 4.26
C GLU A 94 -18.63 7.00 3.16
N TYR A 95 -18.42 6.54 1.92
CA TYR A 95 -18.27 7.41 0.77
C TYR A 95 -19.58 8.14 0.43
N LYS A 96 -19.58 9.46 0.60
CA LYS A 96 -20.69 10.34 0.21
C LYS A 96 -20.60 10.68 -1.27
N ALA A 97 -21.34 9.96 -2.10
CA ALA A 97 -21.37 10.20 -3.55
C ALA A 97 -21.95 11.58 -3.92
N GLU A 98 -22.80 12.16 -3.08
CA GLU A 98 -23.47 13.45 -3.34
C GLU A 98 -22.46 14.59 -3.57
N GLU A 99 -21.40 14.67 -2.77
CA GLU A 99 -20.37 15.71 -2.93
C GLU A 99 -19.64 15.59 -4.27
N ALA A 100 -19.35 14.38 -4.72
CA ALA A 100 -18.72 14.15 -6.02
C ALA A 100 -19.67 14.47 -7.18
N ILE A 101 -20.97 14.21 -7.01
CA ILE A 101 -22.00 14.57 -7.99
C ILE A 101 -22.13 16.10 -8.09
N HIS A 102 -22.22 16.80 -6.96
CA HIS A 102 -22.26 18.27 -6.95
C HIS A 102 -21.00 18.87 -7.58
N HIS A 103 -19.82 18.37 -7.22
CA HIS A 103 -18.57 18.80 -7.82
C HIS A 103 -18.50 18.50 -9.33
N TRP A 104 -19.03 17.37 -9.80
CA TRP A 104 -19.16 17.12 -11.25
C TRP A 104 -20.10 18.15 -11.86
N MET A 105 -21.26 18.40 -11.28
CA MET A 105 -22.22 19.36 -11.83
C MET A 105 -21.67 20.79 -11.89
N ASP A 106 -20.84 21.18 -10.91
CA ASP A 106 -20.28 22.53 -10.80
C ASP A 106 -18.99 22.72 -11.65
N CYS A 107 -18.11 21.71 -11.70
CA CYS A 107 -16.84 21.78 -12.43
C CYS A 107 -16.90 21.14 -13.83
N GLY A 108 -17.89 20.28 -14.07
CA GLY A 108 -18.16 19.67 -15.34
C GLY A 108 -18.85 20.68 -16.25
N HIS A 109 -18.07 21.40 -17.03
CA HIS A 109 -18.53 21.83 -18.35
C HIS A 109 -18.71 20.58 -19.21
N GLY A 110 -19.77 19.84 -18.92
CA GLY A 110 -20.33 18.91 -19.87
C GLY A 110 -20.78 19.74 -21.06
N THR A 111 -20.07 19.58 -22.17
CA THR A 111 -20.66 19.59 -23.50
C THR A 111 -22.02 18.93 -23.37
N THR A 112 -23.08 19.73 -23.30
CA THR A 112 -24.45 19.27 -23.40
C THR A 112 -24.55 18.66 -24.78
N SER A 113 -24.28 17.37 -24.92
CA SER A 113 -24.85 16.63 -26.04
C SER A 113 -26.35 16.72 -25.77
N PRO A 114 -27.12 17.43 -26.62
CA PRO A 114 -28.50 17.72 -26.32
C PRO A 114 -29.23 16.41 -26.06
N LEU A 115 -30.03 16.39 -25.00
CA LEU A 115 -30.95 15.31 -24.69
C LEU A 115 -31.63 14.88 -25.99
N ARG A 116 -31.38 13.64 -26.43
CA ARG A 116 -32.12 13.05 -27.55
C ARG A 116 -33.60 13.18 -27.19
N PRO A 117 -34.43 13.84 -28.04
CA PRO A 117 -35.85 14.01 -27.73
C PRO A 117 -36.45 12.64 -27.47
N GLN A 118 -37.27 12.54 -26.43
CA GLN A 118 -38.15 11.39 -26.26
C GLN A 118 -39.07 11.35 -27.49
N GLU A 119 -38.82 10.37 -28.36
CA GLU A 119 -39.75 10.01 -29.42
C GLU A 119 -41.00 9.47 -28.73
N ASN A 120 -42.05 10.29 -28.74
CA ASN A 120 -43.38 9.94 -28.32
C ASN A 120 -43.91 8.82 -29.24
N GLU A 121 -43.94 7.57 -28.77
CA GLU A 121 -44.80 6.56 -29.36
C GLU A 121 -46.23 6.78 -28.83
N CYS A 122 -46.99 7.59 -29.55
CA CYS A 122 -48.45 7.54 -29.58
C CYS A 122 -48.90 6.69 -30.76
N TYR A 123 -49.84 5.78 -30.47
CA TYR A 123 -50.61 4.85 -31.31
C TYR A 123 -50.03 3.44 -31.51
#